data_AF-A0A2V8DE44-F1
#
_entry.id   AF-A0A2V8DE44-F1
#
_cell.length_a   1.000
_cell.length_b   1.000
_cell.length_c   1.000
_cell.angle_alpha   90.00
_cell.angle_beta   90.00
_cell.angle_gamma   90.00
#
_symmetry.space_group_name_H-M   'P 1'
#
loop_
_entity.id
_entity.type
_entity.pdbx_description
1 polymer ?
#
loop_
_entity_poly.entity_id
_entity_poly.type
_entity_poly.pdbx_seq_one_letter_code
_entity_poly.pdbx_strand_id
1 'polypeptide(L)'
;MRTLDDLRNDIDRVDEVLVRLLNERARVACEIGRLKKAQGIEVYQPGREQQVLEHVRNVAVEGPLGPDAIARLFERIIDEARRLERRLVHDEISVVSDDGHS
;
A
#
# COMPACT_ATOMS: atom_id res chain seq x y z
N MET A 1 9.67 33.94 -6.81
CA MET A 1 10.49 32.79 -7.25
C MET A 1 10.49 31.80 -6.10
N ARG A 2 10.26 30.51 -6.35
CA ARG A 2 10.34 29.50 -5.27
C ARG A 2 11.79 29.20 -4.93
N THR A 3 12.07 28.96 -3.66
CA THR A 3 13.37 28.52 -3.16
C THR A 3 13.46 26.99 -3.15
N LEU A 4 14.67 26.46 -2.92
CA LEU A 4 14.85 25.03 -2.72
C LEU A 4 14.09 24.52 -1.49
N ASP A 5 14.04 25.32 -0.43
CA ASP A 5 13.36 24.93 0.81
C ASP A 5 11.84 24.94 0.62
N ASP A 6 11.30 25.86 -0.18
CA ASP A 6 9.87 25.84 -0.54
C ASP A 6 9.48 24.55 -1.28
N LEU A 7 10.36 24.01 -2.13
CA LEU A 7 10.12 22.77 -2.87
C LEU A 7 10.28 21.53 -1.99
N ARG A 8 11.22 21.55 -1.04
CA ARG A 8 11.38 20.47 -0.05
C ARG A 8 10.16 20.37 0.86
N ASN A 9 9.65 21.49 1.35
CA ASN A 9 8.43 21.52 2.14
C ASN A 9 7.22 20.94 1.37
N ASP A 10 7.17 21.13 0.05
CA ASP A 10 6.14 20.51 -0.79
C ASP A 10 6.32 18.99 -0.90
N ILE A 11 7.57 18.50 -0.98
CA ILE A 11 7.86 17.07 -0.96
C ILE A 11 7.41 16.48 0.37
N ASP A 12 7.79 17.08 1.50
CA ASP A 12 7.40 16.61 2.82
C ASP A 12 5.88 16.51 2.96
N ARG A 13 5.15 17.52 2.48
CA ARG A 13 3.68 17.52 2.46
C ARG A 13 3.10 16.41 1.58
N VAL A 14 3.70 16.13 0.42
CA VAL A 14 3.27 15.02 -0.45
C VAL A 14 3.58 13.68 0.22
N ASP A 15 4.74 13.54 0.86
CA ASP A 15 5.16 12.33 1.54
C ASP A 15 4.22 11.97 2.69
N GLU A 16 3.76 12.95 3.47
CA GLU A 16 2.71 12.73 4.48
C GLU A 16 1.42 12.18 3.88
N VAL A 17 1.00 12.68 2.71
CA VAL A 17 -0.17 12.16 1.99
C VAL A 17 0.09 10.72 1.52
N LEU A 18 1.27 10.44 0.98
CA LEU A 18 1.65 9.10 0.54
C LEU A 18 1.61 8.11 1.71
N VAL A 19 2.16 8.46 2.87
CA VAL A 19 2.11 7.62 4.07
C VAL A 19 0.66 7.33 4.49
N ARG A 20 -0.21 8.35 4.49
CA ARG A 20 -1.65 8.15 4.81
C ARG A 20 -2.32 7.18 3.83
N LEU A 21 -2.11 7.36 2.52
CA LEU A 21 -2.70 6.49 1.49
C LEU A 21 -2.15 5.06 1.53
N LEU A 22 -0.86 4.89 1.83
CA LEU A 22 -0.25 3.58 2.00
C LEU A 22 -0.84 2.85 3.22
N ASN A 23 -1.05 3.55 4.33
CA ASN A 23 -1.71 2.99 5.51
C ASN A 23 -3.15 2.60 5.24
N GLU A 24 -3.92 3.43 4.51
CA GLU A 24 -5.27 3.09 4.08
C GLU A 24 -5.29 1.82 3.22
N ARG A 25 -4.42 1.74 2.20
CA ARG A 25 -4.26 0.54 1.37
C ARG A 25 -3.89 -0.68 2.21
N ALA A 26 -3.04 -0.53 3.22
CA ALA A 26 -2.64 -1.62 4.12
C ALA A 26 -3.81 -2.10 4.99
N ARG A 27 -4.66 -1.20 5.51
CA ARG A 27 -5.87 -1.57 6.26
C ARG A 27 -6.83 -2.42 5.42
N VAL A 28 -7.05 -2.04 4.17
CA VAL A 28 -7.86 -2.84 3.22
C VAL A 28 -7.22 -4.22 3.00
N ALA A 29 -5.90 -4.29 2.82
CA ALA A 29 -5.20 -5.58 2.72
C ALA A 29 -5.35 -6.43 4.00
N CYS A 30 -5.33 -5.83 5.18
CA CYS A 30 -5.59 -6.55 6.45
C CYS A 30 -7.01 -7.12 6.51
N GLU A 31 -8.02 -6.36 6.11
CA GLU A 31 -9.41 -6.82 6.04
C GLU A 31 -9.55 -8.01 5.08
N ILE A 32 -8.95 -7.90 3.89
CA ILE A 32 -8.85 -9.01 2.94
C ILE A 32 -8.16 -10.22 3.59
N GLY A 33 -7.05 -10.03 4.29
CA GLY A 33 -6.33 -11.08 5.01
C GLY A 33 -7.20 -11.79 6.07
N ARG A 34 -8.00 -11.04 6.84
CA ARG A 34 -8.95 -11.60 7.82
C ARG A 34 -10.04 -12.44 7.15
N LEU A 35 -10.59 -11.97 6.03
CA LEU A 35 -11.57 -12.71 5.24
C LEU A 35 -10.97 -14.00 4.67
N LYS A 36 -9.76 -13.93 4.11
CA LYS A 36 -9.03 -15.11 3.62
C LYS A 36 -8.80 -16.13 4.74
N LYS A 37 -8.37 -15.69 5.93
CA LYS A 37 -8.20 -16.54 7.12
C LYS A 37 -9.51 -17.24 7.49
N ALA A 38 -10.61 -16.49 7.56
CA ALA A 38 -11.93 -17.04 7.89
C ALA A 38 -12.45 -18.05 6.87
N GLN A 39 -12.05 -17.92 5.60
CA GLN A 39 -12.48 -18.78 4.50
C GLN A 39 -11.46 -19.90 4.15
N GLY A 40 -10.32 -19.97 4.84
CA GLY A 40 -9.25 -20.92 4.53
C GLY A 40 -8.58 -20.69 3.17
N ILE A 41 -8.64 -19.46 2.65
CA ILE A 41 -8.04 -19.08 1.36
C ILE A 41 -6.56 -18.74 1.56
N GLU A 42 -5.71 -19.16 0.63
CA GLU A 42 -4.30 -18.81 0.63
C GLU A 42 -4.05 -17.30 0.51
N VAL A 43 -3.07 -16.82 1.29
CA VAL A 43 -2.65 -15.41 1.26
C VAL A 43 -2.04 -15.03 -0.08
N TYR A 44 -1.17 -15.91 -0.61
CA TYR A 44 -0.45 -15.68 -1.85
C TYR A 44 -1.33 -16.00 -3.06
N GLN A 45 -1.62 -14.98 -3.88
CA GLN A 45 -2.46 -15.10 -5.06
C GLN A 45 -1.80 -14.36 -6.24
N PRO A 46 -0.86 -15.01 -6.96
CA PRO A 46 -0.04 -14.34 -7.98
C PRO A 46 -0.87 -13.69 -9.09
N GLY A 47 -1.99 -14.29 -9.49
CA GLY A 47 -2.90 -13.71 -10.47
C GLY A 47 -3.48 -12.36 -10.02
N ARG A 48 -3.78 -12.20 -8.73
CA ARG A 48 -4.26 -10.92 -8.20
C ARG A 48 -3.16 -9.87 -8.19
N GLU A 49 -1.93 -10.25 -7.88
CA GLU A 49 -0.78 -9.34 -7.88
C GLU A 49 -0.48 -8.81 -9.29
N GLN A 50 -0.50 -9.69 -10.29
CA GLN A 50 -0.34 -9.30 -11.68
C GLN A 50 -1.39 -8.26 -12.11
N GLN A 51 -2.67 -8.48 -11.75
CA GLN A 51 -3.74 -7.52 -12.04
C GLN A 51 -3.51 -6.15 -11.38
N VAL A 52 -2.99 -6.12 -10.15
CA VAL A 52 -2.63 -4.85 -9.49
C VAL A 52 -1.51 -4.14 -10.25
N LEU A 53 -0.47 -4.87 -10.67
CA LEU A 53 0.66 -4.31 -11.40
C LEU A 53 0.25 -3.79 -12.79
N GLU A 54 -0.60 -4.50 -13.50
CA GLU A 54 -1.16 -4.04 -14.79
C GLU A 54 -2.03 -2.78 -14.60
N HIS A 55 -2.87 -2.76 -13.56
CA HIS A 55 -3.70 -1.60 -13.27
C HIS A 55 -2.86 -0.34 -13.02
N VAL A 56 -1.84 -0.42 -12.16
CA VAL A 56 -1.04 0.76 -11.80
C VAL A 56 -0.14 1.22 -12.94
N ARG A 57 0.31 0.31 -13.81
CA ARG A 57 1.00 0.68 -15.06
C ARG A 57 0.12 1.55 -15.94
N ASN A 58 -1.15 1.20 -16.09
CA ASN A 58 -2.10 1.96 -16.90
C ASN A 58 -2.40 3.34 -16.28
N VAL A 59 -2.47 3.44 -14.95
CA VAL A 59 -2.67 4.72 -14.25
C VAL A 59 -1.45 5.64 -14.39
N ALA A 60 -0.25 5.07 -14.47
CA ALA A 60 1.02 5.80 -14.48
C ALA A 60 1.42 6.42 -15.82
N VAL A 61 0.67 6.16 -16.91
CA VAL A 61 1.06 6.56 -18.28
C VAL A 61 1.30 8.06 -18.43
N GLU A 62 0.52 8.89 -17.74
CA GLU A 62 0.59 10.35 -17.83
C GLU A 62 1.53 10.99 -16.78
N GLY A 63 2.15 10.16 -15.92
CA GLY A 63 2.96 10.62 -14.79
C GLY A 63 4.45 10.75 -15.11
N PRO A 64 5.20 11.60 -14.37
CA PRO A 64 6.65 11.73 -14.52
C PRO A 64 7.39 10.45 -14.08
N LEU A 65 6.79 9.64 -13.22
CA LEU A 65 7.21 8.28 -12.91
C LEU A 65 6.45 7.35 -13.86
N GLY A 66 7.03 7.03 -15.01
CA GLY A 66 6.37 6.19 -16.01
C GLY A 66 5.98 4.79 -15.50
N PRO A 67 5.28 3.99 -16.33
CA PRO A 67 4.64 2.73 -15.91
C PRO A 67 5.55 1.74 -15.18
N ASP A 68 6.78 1.54 -15.64
CA ASP A 68 7.70 0.57 -15.04
C ASP A 68 8.24 1.04 -13.68
N ALA A 69 8.41 2.34 -13.49
CA ALA A 69 8.84 2.89 -12.20
C ALA A 69 7.74 2.69 -11.15
N ILE A 70 6.49 2.97 -11.52
CA ILE A 70 5.34 2.73 -10.64
C ILE A 70 5.16 1.24 -10.36
N ALA A 71 5.32 0.36 -11.35
CA ALA A 71 5.23 -1.08 -11.13
C ALA A 71 6.23 -1.57 -10.05
N ARG A 72 7.49 -1.15 -10.13
CA ARG A 72 8.51 -1.53 -9.13
C ARG A 72 8.19 -1.03 -7.72
N LEU A 73 7.61 0.17 -7.59
CA LEU A 73 7.15 0.67 -6.29
C LEU A 73 5.99 -0.18 -5.76
N PHE A 74 5.04 -0.53 -6.62
CA PHE A 74 3.90 -1.35 -6.24
C PHE A 74 4.28 -2.79 -5.89
N GLU A 75 5.32 -3.37 -6.50
CA GLU A 75 5.88 -4.66 -6.07
C GLU A 75 6.28 -4.62 -4.59
N ARG A 76 6.97 -3.55 -4.15
CA ARG A 76 7.34 -3.37 -2.74
C ARG A 76 6.14 -3.16 -1.83
N ILE A 77 5.15 -2.40 -2.29
CA ILE A 77 3.91 -2.19 -1.52
C ILE A 77 3.14 -3.53 -1.35
N ILE A 78 3.12 -4.37 -2.39
CA ILE A 78 2.52 -5.72 -2.34
C ILE A 78 3.32 -6.64 -1.42
N ASP A 79 4.66 -6.59 -1.45
CA ASP A 79 5.53 -7.33 -0.54
C ASP A 79 5.21 -7.05 0.93
N GLU A 80 5.13 -5.77 1.32
CA GLU A 80 4.83 -5.39 2.71
C GLU A 80 3.40 -5.74 3.13
N ALA A 81 2.42 -5.55 2.23
CA ALA A 81 1.04 -5.96 2.49
C ALA A 81 0.94 -7.47 2.77
N ARG A 82 1.63 -8.30 1.98
CA ARG A 82 1.68 -9.75 2.21
C ARG A 82 2.36 -10.13 3.52
N ARG A 83 3.44 -9.43 3.90
CA ARG A 83 4.10 -9.64 5.19
C ARG A 83 3.14 -9.35 6.34
N LEU A 84 2.37 -8.26 6.23
CA LEU A 84 1.36 -7.88 7.21
C LEU A 84 0.22 -8.92 7.29
N GLU A 85 -0.32 -9.35 6.15
CA GLU A 85 -1.34 -10.42 6.09
C GLU A 85 -0.84 -11.72 6.74
N ARG A 86 0.40 -12.14 6.46
CA ARG A 86 0.98 -13.34 7.08
C ARG A 86 1.05 -13.23 8.60
N ARG A 87 1.48 -12.08 9.14
CA ARG A 87 1.52 -11.85 10.60
C ARG A 87 0.14 -11.92 11.25
N LEU A 88 -0.91 -11.48 10.56
CA LEU A 88 -2.31 -11.57 11.03
C LEU A 88 -2.86 -13.00 10.99
N VAL A 89 -2.49 -13.78 9.98
CA VAL A 89 -2.89 -15.19 9.88
C VAL A 89 -2.24 -16.03 10.98
N HIS A 90 -1.00 -15.72 11.37
CA HIS A 90 -0.22 -16.46 12.37
C HIS A 90 -0.26 -15.86 13.80
N ASP A 91 -1.19 -14.92 14.08
CA ASP A 91 -1.49 -14.36 15.41
C ASP A 91 -0.38 -13.54 16.10
N GLU A 92 0.39 -12.75 15.35
CA GLU A 92 1.42 -11.86 15.92
C GLU A 92 1.01 -10.38 16.05
N ILE A 93 -0.24 -10.01 15.74
CA ILE A 93 -0.70 -8.61 15.82
C ILE A 93 -2.14 -8.53 16.34
N SER A 94 -2.30 -8.11 17.60
CA SER A 94 -3.51 -7.40 18.05
C SER A 94 -3.48 -6.01 17.42
N VAL A 95 -4.30 -5.80 16.39
CA VAL A 95 -4.44 -4.47 15.79
C VAL A 95 -5.07 -3.58 16.85
N VAL A 96 -4.31 -2.61 17.36
CA VAL A 96 -4.84 -1.57 18.23
C VAL A 96 -5.93 -0.86 17.44
N SER A 97 -7.17 -1.01 17.88
CA SER A 97 -8.29 -0.22 17.40
C SER A 97 -7.95 1.24 17.68
N ASP A 98 -7.72 2.01 16.63
CA ASP A 98 -7.60 3.47 16.72
C ASP A 98 -9.02 4.04 16.88
N ASP A 99 -9.64 3.72 18.01
CA ASP A 99 -10.83 4.41 18.51
C ASP A 99 -10.35 5.66 19.24
N GLY A 100 -10.13 6.73 18.50
CA GLY A 100 -9.99 8.06 19.06
C GLY A 100 -9.06 8.97 18.28
N HIS A 101 -9.64 9.92 17.55
CA HIS A 101 -9.62 11.30 17.99
C HIS A 101 -10.87 12.02 17.45
N SER A 102 -11.56 12.68 18.38
CA SER A 102 -12.69 13.60 18.16
C SER A 102 -12.36 14.78 17.27
#